data_AF-A0A3D9BH12-F1
#
_entry.id   AF-A0A3D9BH12-F1
#
_cell.length_a   1.000
_cell.length_b   1.000
_cell.length_c   1.000
_cell.angle_alpha   90.00
_cell.angle_beta   90.00
_cell.angle_gamma   90.00
#
_symmetry.space_group_name_H-M   'P 1'
#
loop_
_entity.id
_entity.type
_entity.pdbx_description
1 polymer ?
#
loop_
_entity_poly.entity_id
_entity_poly.type
_entity_poly.pdbx_seq_one_letter_code
_entity_poly.pdbx_strand_id
1 'polypeptide(L)' 'MSRIYLQLTREEQEFILSFFLSSGSIKEMAKQAGLSYPTMRNKLDDLIGKIETLKK' A
#
# COMPACT_ATOMS: atom_id res chain seq x y z
N MET A 1 -20.61 -2.09 6.65
CA MET A 1 -19.42 -2.44 5.85
C MET A 1 -18.82 -1.17 5.26
N SER A 2 -17.56 -0.87 5.56
CA SER A 2 -16.85 0.24 4.91
C SER A 2 -16.58 -0.11 3.44
N ARG A 3 -16.94 0.78 2.51
CA ARG A 3 -16.72 0.59 1.05
C ARG A 3 -15.39 1.16 0.55
N ILE A 4 -14.48 1.48 1.47
CA ILE A 4 -13.23 2.21 1.21
C ILE A 4 -12.37 1.50 0.17
N TYR A 5 -12.32 0.17 0.19
CA TYR A 5 -11.56 -0.61 -0.78
C TYR A 5 -11.95 -0.32 -2.24
N LEU A 6 -13.24 -0.09 -2.51
CA LEU A 6 -13.76 0.22 -3.85
C LEU A 6 -13.42 1.65 -4.31
N GLN A 7 -12.97 2.52 -3.41
CA GLN A 7 -12.55 3.89 -3.70
C GLN A 7 -11.05 3.99 -3.99
N LEU A 8 -10.30 2.90 -3.79
CA LEU A 8 -8.89 2.81 -4.13
C LEU A 8 -8.71 2.51 -5.61
N THR A 9 -7.64 3.04 -6.20
CA THR A 9 -7.25 2.70 -7.57
C THR A 9 -6.84 1.23 -7.65
N ARG A 10 -6.81 0.68 -8.86
CA ARG A 10 -6.34 -0.71 -9.07
C ARG A 10 -4.92 -0.92 -8.54
N GLU A 11 -4.04 0.05 -8.75
CA GLU A 11 -2.65 -0.01 -8.28
C GLU A 11 -2.57 -0.03 -6.74
N GLU A 12 -3.40 0.77 -6.07
CA GLU A 12 -3.48 0.80 -4.60
C GLU A 12 -4.04 -0.52 -4.05
N GLN A 13 -5.02 -1.12 -4.73
CA GLN A 13 -5.55 -2.44 -4.38
C GLN A 13 -4.49 -3.53 -4.55
N GLU A 14 -3.76 -3.53 -5.67
CA GLU A 14 -2.66 -4.46 -5.93
C GLU A 14 -1.50 -4.27 -4.94
N PHE A 15 -1.23 -3.03 -4.53
CA PHE A 15 -0.26 -2.73 -3.47
C PHE A 15 -0.66 -3.37 -2.14
N ILE A 16 -1.94 -3.26 -1.74
CA ILE A 16 -2.44 -3.88 -0.50
C ILE A 16 -2.27 -5.40 -0.56
N LEU A 17 -2.65 -6.03 -1.66
CA LEU A 17 -2.48 -7.47 -1.85
C LEU A 17 -1.01 -7.87 -1.76
N SER A 18 -0.11 -7.12 -2.41
CA SER A 18 1.33 -7.36 -2.37
C SER A 18 1.91 -7.18 -0.96
N PHE A 19 1.41 -6.19 -0.21
CA PHE A 19 1.77 -5.98 1.19
C PHE A 19 1.33 -7.16 2.06
N PHE A 20 0.11 -7.68 1.87
CA PHE A 20 -0.34 -8.90 2.55
C PHE A 20 0.50 -10.13 2.19
N LEU A 21 0.77 -10.35 0.91
CA LEU A 21 1.57 -11.49 0.44
C LEU A 21 3.03 -11.43 0.91
N SER A 22 3.56 -10.24 1.18
CA SER A 22 4.88 -10.04 1.78
C SER A 22 4.88 -10.10 3.31
N SER A 23 3.77 -10.49 3.95
CA SER A 23 3.60 -10.47 5.41
C SER A 23 3.86 -9.08 6.02
N GLY A 24 3.55 -8.03 5.27
CA GLY A 24 3.77 -6.64 5.67
C GLY A 24 5.22 -6.14 5.52
N SER A 25 6.07 -6.87 4.80
CA SER A 25 7.49 -6.51 4.68
C SER A 25 7.74 -5.50 3.55
N ILE A 26 7.81 -4.22 3.92
CA ILE A 26 8.21 -3.14 3.01
C ILE A 26 9.60 -3.35 2.39
N LYS A 27 10.50 -3.98 3.15
CA LYS A 27 11.84 -4.33 2.65
C LYS A 27 11.78 -5.36 1.52
N GLU A 28 10.98 -6.42 1.68
CA GLU A 28 10.83 -7.42 0.62
C GLU A 28 10.09 -6.85 -0.59
N MET A 29 9.05 -6.04 -0.38
CA MET A 29 8.38 -5.35 -1.49
C MET A 29 9.34 -4.44 -2.27
N ALA A 30 10.17 -3.65 -1.58
CA ALA A 30 11.17 -2.80 -2.21
C ALA A 30 12.15 -3.63 -3.06
N LYS A 31 12.65 -4.73 -2.49
CA LYS A 31 13.54 -5.67 -3.19
C LYS A 31 12.89 -6.28 -4.43
N GLN A 32 11.66 -6.76 -4.33
CA GLN A 32 10.92 -7.35 -5.45
C GLN A 32 10.62 -6.35 -6.56
N ALA A 33 10.33 -5.10 -6.20
CA ALA A 33 10.05 -4.03 -7.15
C ALA A 33 11.31 -3.36 -7.73
N GLY A 34 12.52 -3.71 -7.28
CA GLY A 34 13.75 -3.03 -7.67
C GLY A 34 13.81 -1.57 -7.21
N LEU A 35 13.12 -1.24 -6.12
CA LEU A 35 13.02 0.12 -5.57
C LEU A 35 13.81 0.24 -4.26
N SER A 36 14.11 1.48 -3.87
CA SER A 36 14.68 1.73 -2.56
C SER A 36 13.65 1.51 -1.44
N TYR A 37 14.11 1.08 -0.26
CA TYR A 37 13.25 0.97 0.92
C TYR A 37 12.51 2.30 1.24
N PRO A 38 13.18 3.48 1.23
CA PRO A 38 12.47 4.75 1.40
C PRO A 38 11.36 4.98 0.37
N THR A 39 11.58 4.65 -0.91
CA THR A 39 10.55 4.79 -1.95
C THR A 39 9.33 3.93 -1.65
N MET A 40 9.53 2.67 -1.26
CA MET A 40 8.43 1.77 -0.94
C MET A 40 7.71 2.17 0.36
N ARG A 41 8.46 2.68 1.33
CA ARG A 41 7.92 3.20 2.59
C ARG A 41 7.00 4.40 2.36
N ASN A 42 7.44 5.35 1.52
CA ASN A 42 6.64 6.53 1.18
C ASN A 42 5.33 6.12 0.49
N LYS A 43 5.38 5.16 -0.44
CA LYS A 43 4.16 4.62 -1.08
C LYS A 43 3.17 4.04 -0.06
N LEU A 44 3.66 3.30 0.94
CA LEU A 44 2.82 2.79 2.03
C LEU A 44 2.21 3.95 2.84
N ASP A 45 3.01 4.94 3.22
CA ASP A 45 2.53 6.10 3.99
C ASP A 45 1.47 6.90 3.24
N ASP A 46 1.67 7.15 1.96
CA ASP A 46 0.72 7.87 1.10
C ASP A 46 -0.64 7.13 1.05
N LEU A 47 -0.60 5.79 0.91
CA LEU A 47 -1.81 4.98 0.88
C LEU A 47 -2.53 4.96 2.24
N ILE A 48 -1.77 4.88 3.35
CA ILE A 48 -2.34 4.97 4.70
C ILE A 48 -3.04 6.33 4.88
N GLY A 49 -2.37 7.43 4.55
CA GLY A 49 -2.94 8.79 4.67
C GLY A 49 -4.20 8.98 3.82
N LYS A 50 -4.23 8.39 2.62
CA LYS A 50 -5.44 8.37 1.78
C LYS A 50 -6.58 7.60 2.46
N ILE A 51 -6.30 6.41 2.98
CA ILE A 51 -7.31 5.59 3.67
C ILE A 51 -7.84 6.32 4.91
N GLU A 52 -6.98 6.96 5.71
CA GLU A 52 -7.40 7.75 6.86
C GLU A 52 -8.32 8.91 6.47
N THR A 53 -8.05 9.55 5.33
CA THR A 53 -8.92 10.60 4.78
C THR A 53 -10.29 10.05 4.37
N LEU A 54 -10.34 8.86 3.75
CA LEU A 54 -11.59 8.21 3.33
C LEU A 54 -12.40 7.60 4.50
N LYS A 55 -11.78 7.40 5.67
CA LYS A 55 -12.45 6.90 6.88
C LYS A 55 -13.24 7.98 7.63
N LYS A 56 -12.96 9.26 7.37
CA LYS A 56 -13.69 10.40 7.94
C LYS A 56 -15.05 10.54 7.27
#